data_AF-A0A8C3CEZ0-F1
#
_entry.id   AF-A0A8C3CEZ0-F1
#
_cell.length_a   1.000
_cell.length_b   1.000
_cell.length_c   1.000
_cell.angle_alpha   90.00
_cell.angle_beta   90.00
_cell.angle_gamma   90.00
#
_symmetry.space_group_name_H-M   'P 1'
#
loop_
_entity.id
_entity.type
_entity.pdbx_description
1 polymer ?
#
loop_
_entity_poly.entity_id
_entity_poly.type
_entity_poly.pdbx_seq_one_letter_code
_entity_poly.pdbx_strand_id
1 'polypeptide(L)'
;MASMLLSRQLSCCLQQNSRLLVFGHRYISQAAAKIDVDFDYDGPLMKTEVPGPRSRELMKQLNGIQNAEAVHFFCNYEESRGNYLVDVDGNRMLDLYSQISSIPIGYSHPSLIKLLQQPQNLSTFVNRPALGILPPENFAERLKESLLSVAPKGLPQVITMSCGSCSNENAFKAIFMWYRSKERGHNNVTKEELESCMINQPPGCPDYAMLSFMGGFHGRTMGCLATTHSKAIHKLDIPSLDWPIAPFPRLKYPLEDFVKENQQEEARCLEEVEDLIVKYRKKKKIVAGIIIEPIQSEGGDNHASDDFFRKLRDIARKVIKYFTVHSLVAKHEIICSCLQILPLPPLWSFTSLLISSWDSYVHVLRY
;
A
#
# COMPACT_ATOMS: atom_id res chain seq x y z
N MET A 1 36.39 -31.95 51.79
CA MET A 1 36.52 -30.95 50.71
C MET A 1 35.15 -30.28 50.59
N ALA A 2 34.79 -29.29 51.42
CA ALA A 2 35.26 -27.90 51.44
C ALA A 2 35.07 -27.27 50.03
N SER A 3 34.24 -26.26 49.76
CA SER A 3 33.89 -25.05 50.52
C SER A 3 32.47 -24.58 50.16
N MET A 4 31.55 -24.46 51.13
CA MET A 4 31.18 -23.24 51.88
C MET A 4 30.15 -22.31 51.21
N LEU A 5 28.99 -22.33 51.85
CA LEU A 5 27.92 -21.35 51.86
C LEU A 5 28.34 -20.02 52.54
N LEU A 6 27.64 -18.95 52.16
CA LEU A 6 27.17 -17.83 52.99
C LEU A 6 28.20 -16.92 53.70
N SER A 7 28.32 -15.68 53.20
CA SER A 7 28.31 -14.41 53.97
C SER A 7 28.45 -13.26 52.96
N ARG A 8 27.85 -12.08 53.03
CA ARG A 8 27.15 -11.31 54.07
C ARG A 8 26.34 -10.22 53.34
N GLN A 9 25.13 -9.97 53.81
CA GLN A 9 24.37 -8.76 53.52
C GLN A 9 24.92 -7.56 54.33
N LEU A 10 24.62 -6.34 53.84
CA LEU A 10 24.51 -5.02 54.50
C LEU A 10 25.76 -4.12 54.59
N SER A 11 25.79 -3.11 53.70
CA SER A 11 25.99 -1.68 54.05
C SER A 11 25.61 -0.84 52.80
N CYS A 12 24.43 -0.23 52.77
CA CYS A 12 24.14 1.18 53.09
C CYS A 12 24.39 2.17 51.93
N CYS A 13 23.29 2.82 51.55
CA CYS A 13 23.09 4.02 50.73
C CYS A 13 24.27 5.00 50.57
N LEU A 14 24.52 5.42 49.32
CA LEU A 14 24.35 6.81 48.81
C LEU A 14 25.16 7.02 47.53
N GLN A 15 24.53 7.68 46.54
CA GLN A 15 25.13 8.40 45.41
C GLN A 15 25.82 7.53 44.34
N GLN A 16 25.65 7.73 43.03
CA GLN A 16 25.33 8.96 42.30
C GLN A 16 24.95 8.58 40.86
N ASN A 17 24.12 9.42 40.25
CA ASN A 17 23.79 9.42 38.83
C ASN A 17 25.00 9.21 37.91
N SER A 18 24.97 8.13 37.12
CA SER A 18 25.73 8.05 35.88
C SER A 18 24.79 7.57 34.77
N ARG A 19 24.26 8.57 34.05
CA ARG A 19 23.61 8.39 32.76
C ARG A 19 24.55 7.61 31.85
N LEU A 20 24.23 6.35 31.58
CA LEU A 20 24.81 5.63 30.46
C LEU A 20 24.25 6.25 29.17
N LEU A 21 25.07 7.11 28.57
CA LEU A 21 24.96 7.54 27.19
C LEU A 21 25.05 6.31 26.30
N VAL A 22 23.90 5.74 25.96
CA VAL A 22 23.80 4.79 24.85
C VAL A 22 24.05 5.60 23.59
N PHE A 23 25.24 5.45 23.01
CA PHE A 23 25.56 5.95 21.68
C PHE A 23 24.60 5.30 20.69
N GLY A 24 23.57 6.05 20.29
CA GLY A 24 22.71 5.68 19.19
C GLY A 24 23.57 5.52 17.94
N HIS A 25 23.80 4.27 17.53
CA HIS A 25 24.36 3.99 16.23
C HIS A 25 23.30 4.40 15.21
N ARG A 26 23.45 5.62 14.67
CA ARG A 26 22.81 5.98 13.41
C ARG A 26 23.37 5.02 12.37
N TYR A 27 22.56 4.08 11.92
CA TYR A 27 22.79 3.43 10.63
C TYR A 27 22.61 4.51 9.56
N ILE A 28 23.69 5.24 9.31
CA ILE A 28 23.82 6.02 8.09
C ILE A 28 23.98 4.95 7.01
N SER A 29 22.95 4.81 6.16
CA SER A 29 23.08 4.08 4.91
C SER A 29 24.30 4.65 4.20
N GLN A 30 25.40 3.89 4.18
CA GLN A 30 26.52 4.23 3.31
C GLN A 30 25.93 4.24 1.91
N ALA A 31 25.97 5.41 1.25
CA ALA A 31 25.65 5.50 -0.17
C ALA A 31 26.42 4.37 -0.85
N ALA A 32 25.68 3.44 -1.46
CA ALA A 32 26.28 2.32 -2.16
C ALA A 32 27.38 2.89 -3.06
N ALA A 33 28.59 2.36 -2.95
CA ALA A 33 29.68 2.73 -3.85
C ALA A 33 29.13 2.67 -5.27
N LYS A 34 29.31 3.75 -6.06
CA LYS A 34 29.00 3.75 -7.49
C LYS A 34 29.79 2.59 -8.11
N ILE A 35 29.13 1.45 -8.28
CA ILE A 35 29.65 0.40 -9.13
C ILE A 35 29.36 0.92 -10.52
N ASP A 36 30.43 1.17 -11.27
CA ASP A 36 30.41 1.53 -12.69
C ASP A 36 29.93 0.28 -13.46
N VAL A 37 28.64 -0.03 -13.34
CA VAL A 37 27.97 -1.03 -14.16
C VAL A 37 27.11 -0.23 -15.12
N ASP A 38 27.38 -0.43 -16.40
CA ASP A 38 26.54 0.00 -17.51
C ASP A 38 25.19 -0.76 -17.43
N PHE A 39 24.40 -0.39 -16.43
CA PHE A 39 23.19 -1.09 -16.01
C PHE A 39 21.98 -0.65 -16.82
N ASP A 40 21.94 0.62 -17.17
CA ASP A 40 20.84 1.24 -17.92
C ASP A 40 21.29 1.57 -19.35
N TYR A 41 20.36 1.90 -20.22
CA TYR A 41 20.68 2.42 -21.54
C TYR A 41 20.85 3.95 -21.52
N ASP A 42 21.59 4.51 -22.49
CA ASP A 42 21.79 5.97 -22.61
C ASP A 42 20.56 6.73 -23.14
N GLY A 43 19.60 6.02 -23.76
CA GLY A 43 18.50 6.68 -24.44
C GLY A 43 17.56 5.73 -25.20
N PRO A 44 16.37 6.21 -25.57
CA PRO A 44 15.43 5.45 -26.38
C PRO A 44 16.00 5.19 -27.78
N LEU A 45 15.56 4.10 -28.41
CA LEU A 45 15.95 3.73 -29.77
C LEU A 45 14.76 3.11 -30.48
N MET A 46 14.12 3.87 -31.38
CA MET A 46 12.92 3.43 -32.10
C MET A 46 13.30 2.92 -33.49
N LYS A 47 12.72 1.78 -33.89
CA LYS A 47 12.91 1.11 -35.18
C LYS A 47 11.62 1.09 -36.02
N THR A 48 10.47 1.04 -35.36
CA THR A 48 9.14 1.00 -36.00
C THR A 48 8.16 1.91 -35.27
N GLU A 49 6.95 2.06 -35.82
CA GLU A 49 5.79 2.45 -35.04
C GLU A 49 5.44 1.40 -33.96
N VAL A 50 4.70 1.81 -32.92
CA VAL A 50 4.27 0.95 -31.81
C VAL A 50 2.73 0.90 -31.77
N PRO A 51 2.10 -0.28 -31.76
CA PRO A 51 2.71 -1.62 -31.84
C PRO A 51 3.28 -1.90 -33.23
N GLY A 52 4.48 -2.50 -33.30
CA GLY A 52 5.11 -2.88 -34.58
C GLY A 52 4.51 -4.15 -35.20
N PRO A 53 4.99 -4.59 -36.37
CA PRO A 53 4.43 -5.74 -37.10
C PRO A 53 4.46 -7.04 -36.31
N ARG A 54 5.52 -7.31 -35.53
CA ARG A 54 5.61 -8.51 -34.70
C ARG A 54 4.64 -8.44 -33.53
N SER A 55 4.53 -7.30 -32.86
CA SER A 55 3.55 -7.08 -31.80
C SER A 55 2.12 -7.30 -32.29
N ARG A 56 1.75 -6.72 -33.45
CA ARG A 56 0.40 -6.88 -34.04
C ARG A 56 0.05 -8.33 -34.35
N GLU A 57 1.01 -9.11 -34.85
CA GLU A 57 0.82 -10.55 -35.09
C GLU A 57 0.56 -11.31 -33.78
N LEU A 58 1.34 -11.04 -32.73
CA LEU A 58 1.14 -11.67 -31.42
C LEU A 58 -0.19 -11.24 -30.77
N MET A 59 -0.59 -9.98 -30.92
CA MET A 59 -1.90 -9.48 -30.47
C MET A 59 -3.04 -10.23 -31.15
N LYS A 60 -2.95 -10.47 -32.46
CA LYS A 60 -3.95 -11.26 -33.20
C LYS A 60 -4.05 -12.69 -32.68
N GLN A 61 -2.91 -13.32 -32.37
CA GLN A 61 -2.87 -14.67 -31.79
C GLN A 61 -3.52 -14.70 -30.41
N LEU A 62 -3.17 -13.75 -29.53
CA LEU A 62 -3.75 -13.64 -28.20
C LEU A 62 -5.26 -13.34 -28.25
N ASN A 63 -5.69 -12.53 -29.21
CA ASN A 63 -7.11 -12.21 -29.42
C ASN A 63 -7.94 -13.44 -29.83
N GLY A 64 -7.31 -14.50 -30.32
CA GLY A 64 -7.97 -15.78 -30.59
C GLY A 64 -8.37 -16.57 -29.34
N ILE A 65 -7.81 -16.24 -28.16
CA ILE A 65 -8.04 -16.98 -26.91
C ILE A 65 -8.63 -16.12 -25.77
N GLN A 66 -8.47 -14.80 -25.82
CA GLN A 66 -9.07 -13.85 -24.86
C GLN A 66 -9.28 -12.50 -25.55
N ASN A 67 -10.09 -11.61 -24.99
CA ASN A 67 -10.12 -10.23 -25.47
C ASN A 67 -8.76 -9.58 -25.22
N ALA A 68 -8.09 -9.14 -26.29
CA ALA A 68 -6.75 -8.56 -26.24
C ALA A 68 -6.74 -7.05 -26.58
N GLU A 69 -7.89 -6.37 -26.56
CA GLU A 69 -8.00 -4.95 -26.93
C GLU A 69 -7.21 -4.02 -26.00
N ALA A 70 -6.99 -4.44 -24.75
CA ALA A 70 -6.19 -3.69 -23.78
C ALA A 70 -4.67 -3.84 -23.98
N VAL A 71 -4.20 -4.73 -24.85
CA VAL A 71 -2.77 -4.98 -25.06
C VAL A 71 -2.17 -3.84 -25.88
N HIS A 72 -1.15 -3.16 -25.33
CA HIS A 72 -0.47 -2.06 -26.03
C HIS A 72 0.52 -2.58 -27.09
N PHE A 73 1.39 -3.51 -26.72
CA PHE A 73 2.38 -4.19 -27.56
C PHE A 73 3.00 -5.37 -26.78
N PHE A 74 3.79 -6.22 -27.44
CA PHE A 74 4.48 -7.34 -26.79
C PHE A 74 5.92 -6.97 -26.42
N CYS A 75 6.39 -7.42 -25.27
CA CYS A 75 7.68 -7.01 -24.70
C CYS A 75 8.75 -8.12 -24.85
N ASN A 76 10.00 -7.70 -25.01
CA ASN A 76 11.20 -8.52 -24.84
C ASN A 76 11.87 -8.13 -23.50
N TYR A 77 11.52 -8.82 -22.43
CA TYR A 77 11.98 -8.50 -21.08
C TYR A 77 13.45 -8.86 -20.86
N GLU A 78 13.96 -9.85 -21.57
CA GLU A 78 15.36 -10.29 -21.53
C GLU A 78 16.31 -9.16 -21.97
N GLU A 79 15.91 -8.35 -22.95
CA GLU A 79 16.66 -7.18 -23.41
C GLU A 79 16.29 -5.87 -22.67
N SER A 80 15.23 -5.88 -21.86
CA SER A 80 14.83 -4.71 -21.08
C SER A 80 15.77 -4.53 -19.89
N ARG A 81 16.21 -3.29 -19.62
CA ARG A 81 17.17 -2.96 -18.56
C ARG A 81 16.89 -1.58 -17.98
N GLY A 82 17.08 -1.43 -16.67
CA GLY A 82 16.91 -0.16 -15.98
C GLY A 82 15.54 0.45 -16.26
N ASN A 83 15.52 1.66 -16.82
CA ASN A 83 14.28 2.38 -17.13
C ASN A 83 13.73 2.10 -18.53
N TYR A 84 14.35 1.21 -19.32
CA TYR A 84 13.94 0.98 -20.69
C TYR A 84 13.27 -0.37 -20.90
N LEU A 85 12.06 -0.30 -21.45
CA LEU A 85 11.30 -1.45 -21.93
C LEU A 85 11.59 -1.65 -23.42
N VAL A 86 12.02 -2.86 -23.78
CA VAL A 86 12.25 -3.26 -25.15
C VAL A 86 11.06 -4.07 -25.64
N ASP A 87 10.51 -3.74 -26.81
CA ASP A 87 9.43 -4.52 -27.42
C ASP A 87 9.97 -5.63 -28.36
N VAL A 88 9.07 -6.51 -28.83
CA VAL A 88 9.43 -7.61 -29.75
C VAL A 88 9.81 -7.15 -31.17
N ASP A 89 9.57 -5.88 -31.49
CA ASP A 89 9.96 -5.23 -32.75
C ASP A 89 11.34 -4.55 -32.63
N GLY A 90 11.95 -4.60 -31.43
CA GLY A 90 13.26 -4.07 -31.12
C GLY A 90 13.27 -2.56 -30.85
N ASN A 91 12.11 -1.95 -30.61
CA ASN A 91 12.00 -0.60 -30.09
C ASN A 91 12.42 -0.60 -28.61
N ARG A 92 13.20 0.41 -28.22
CA ARG A 92 13.60 0.65 -26.83
C ARG A 92 13.01 1.96 -26.36
N MET A 93 12.08 1.89 -25.41
CA MET A 93 11.32 3.04 -24.91
C MET A 93 11.73 3.34 -23.48
N LEU A 94 11.85 4.63 -23.14
CA LEU A 94 11.92 5.05 -21.74
C LEU A 94 10.55 4.78 -21.10
N ASP A 95 10.49 3.81 -20.18
CA ASP A 95 9.25 3.42 -19.54
C ASP A 95 9.00 4.25 -18.27
N LEU A 96 8.13 5.24 -18.43
CA LEU A 96 7.65 6.09 -17.34
C LEU A 96 6.31 5.60 -16.73
N TYR A 97 5.89 4.38 -17.08
CA TYR A 97 4.68 3.73 -16.61
C TYR A 97 4.97 2.50 -15.74
N SER A 98 6.12 1.84 -15.95
CA SER A 98 6.72 0.80 -15.10
C SER A 98 5.77 -0.35 -14.73
N GLN A 99 5.05 -0.86 -15.73
CA GLN A 99 4.03 -1.91 -15.59
C GLN A 99 2.97 -1.56 -14.55
N ILE A 100 2.34 -0.40 -14.70
CA ILE A 100 1.36 0.13 -13.74
C ILE A 100 2.02 0.32 -12.37
N SER A 101 3.17 1.01 -12.35
CA SER A 101 3.89 1.35 -11.12
C SER A 101 4.28 0.14 -10.24
N SER A 102 4.56 -1.02 -10.84
CA SER A 102 4.82 -2.28 -10.11
C SER A 102 6.27 -2.78 -10.19
N ILE A 103 7.10 -2.20 -11.04
CA ILE A 103 8.54 -2.51 -11.13
C ILE A 103 9.33 -1.55 -10.22
N PRO A 104 9.89 -2.02 -9.08
CA PRO A 104 10.41 -1.11 -8.05
C PRO A 104 11.80 -0.51 -8.34
N ILE A 105 12.66 -1.24 -9.07
CA ILE A 105 14.09 -0.87 -9.26
C ILE A 105 14.56 -1.08 -10.70
N GLY A 106 13.64 -0.96 -11.67
CA GLY A 106 13.92 -1.14 -13.09
C GLY A 106 14.03 -2.60 -13.55
N TYR A 107 14.08 -2.78 -14.86
CA TYR A 107 14.15 -4.09 -15.53
C TYR A 107 15.52 -4.74 -15.35
N SER A 108 15.53 -6.07 -15.23
CA SER A 108 16.75 -6.90 -15.25
C SER A 108 17.85 -6.44 -14.28
N HIS A 109 17.45 -5.96 -13.10
CA HIS A 109 18.37 -5.42 -12.09
C HIS A 109 19.43 -6.46 -11.67
N PRO A 110 20.75 -6.17 -11.77
CA PRO A 110 21.83 -7.13 -11.52
C PRO A 110 21.75 -7.84 -10.17
N SER A 111 21.33 -7.13 -9.12
CA SER A 111 21.13 -7.74 -7.79
C SER A 111 20.03 -8.80 -7.76
N LEU A 112 18.94 -8.62 -8.53
CA LEU A 112 17.85 -9.60 -8.63
C LEU A 112 18.28 -10.80 -9.47
N ILE A 113 19.00 -10.57 -10.58
CA ILE A 113 19.60 -11.64 -11.38
C ILE A 113 20.57 -12.46 -10.53
N LYS A 114 21.44 -11.80 -9.77
CA LYS A 114 22.38 -12.46 -8.86
C LYS A 114 21.66 -13.32 -7.82
N LEU A 115 20.53 -12.84 -7.28
CA LEU A 115 19.70 -13.59 -6.34
C LEU A 115 19.13 -14.86 -6.98
N LEU A 116 18.65 -14.79 -8.23
CA LEU A 116 18.13 -15.94 -8.97
C LEU A 116 19.21 -16.97 -9.32
N GLN A 117 20.44 -16.53 -9.53
CA GLN A 117 21.58 -17.40 -9.85
C GLN A 117 22.15 -18.15 -8.63
N GLN A 118 21.77 -17.77 -7.41
CA GLN A 118 22.24 -18.42 -6.20
C GLN A 118 21.57 -19.80 -6.01
N PRO A 119 22.32 -20.93 -5.99
CA PRO A 119 21.74 -22.27 -5.88
C PRO A 119 20.88 -22.48 -4.63
N GLN A 120 21.23 -21.83 -3.53
CA GLN A 120 20.48 -21.91 -2.26
C GLN A 120 19.04 -21.36 -2.36
N ASN A 121 18.76 -20.50 -3.35
CA ASN A 121 17.43 -19.91 -3.50
C ASN A 121 16.49 -20.76 -4.37
N LEU A 122 16.98 -21.81 -5.05
CA LEU A 122 16.19 -22.62 -5.98
C LEU A 122 14.94 -23.22 -5.32
N SER A 123 15.08 -23.72 -4.09
CA SER A 123 13.96 -24.29 -3.32
C SER A 123 12.82 -23.28 -3.13
N THR A 124 13.14 -22.00 -2.90
CA THR A 124 12.13 -20.94 -2.73
C THR A 124 11.27 -20.74 -3.97
N PHE A 125 11.81 -20.97 -5.18
CA PHE A 125 11.08 -20.79 -6.43
C PHE A 125 10.22 -21.99 -6.83
N VAL A 126 10.64 -23.21 -6.48
CA VAL A 126 9.94 -24.44 -6.89
C VAL A 126 9.01 -25.01 -5.81
N ASN A 127 9.24 -24.69 -4.53
CA ASN A 127 8.45 -25.19 -3.41
C ASN A 127 7.62 -24.06 -2.80
N ARG A 128 6.41 -23.83 -3.30
CA ARG A 128 5.50 -22.80 -2.79
C ARG A 128 4.67 -23.32 -1.60
N PRO A 129 4.91 -22.86 -0.35
CA PRO A 129 4.24 -23.40 0.82
C PRO A 129 2.85 -22.80 1.05
N ALA A 130 2.02 -23.50 1.81
CA ALA A 130 0.87 -22.92 2.48
C ALA A 130 1.34 -22.15 3.73
N LEU A 131 1.73 -20.88 3.56
CA LEU A 131 2.41 -20.06 4.57
C LEU A 131 1.70 -19.97 5.93
N GLY A 132 0.36 -20.08 5.96
CA GLY A 132 -0.41 -20.02 7.21
C GLY A 132 -0.30 -21.26 8.10
N ILE A 133 0.24 -22.38 7.58
CA ILE A 133 0.34 -23.65 8.31
C ILE A 133 1.73 -24.27 8.26
N LEU A 134 2.49 -24.07 7.17
CA LEU A 134 3.80 -24.68 6.94
C LEU A 134 4.78 -23.63 6.40
N PRO A 135 5.12 -22.58 7.17
CA PRO A 135 6.08 -21.58 6.74
C PRO A 135 7.50 -22.18 6.65
N PRO A 136 8.34 -21.70 5.71
CA PRO A 136 9.75 -22.09 5.66
C PRO A 136 10.51 -21.51 6.86
N GLU A 137 11.64 -22.13 7.20
CA GLU A 137 12.47 -21.79 8.36
C GLU A 137 12.82 -20.28 8.43
N ASN A 138 13.19 -19.69 7.31
CA ASN A 138 13.63 -18.29 7.23
C ASN A 138 12.48 -17.27 7.10
N PHE A 139 11.20 -17.69 7.14
CA PHE A 139 10.07 -16.79 6.85
C PHE A 139 10.04 -15.55 7.76
N ALA A 140 10.21 -15.74 9.07
CA ALA A 140 10.16 -14.64 10.03
C ALA A 140 11.34 -13.66 9.88
N GLU A 141 12.53 -14.17 9.56
CA GLU A 141 13.71 -13.35 9.29
C GLU A 141 13.52 -12.54 8.00
N ARG A 142 13.04 -13.17 6.93
CA ARG A 142 12.74 -12.49 5.66
C ARG A 142 11.71 -11.38 5.83
N LEU A 143 10.68 -11.57 6.67
CA LEU A 143 9.73 -10.50 6.98
C LEU A 143 10.38 -9.34 7.73
N LYS A 144 11.33 -9.60 8.64
CA LYS A 144 12.09 -8.57 9.36
C LYS A 144 12.99 -7.77 8.44
N GLU A 145 13.70 -8.44 7.53
CA GLU A 145 14.59 -7.81 6.55
C GLU A 145 13.81 -6.97 5.52
N SER A 146 12.58 -7.39 5.16
CA SER A 146 11.75 -6.75 4.14
C SER A 146 10.63 -5.89 4.73
N LEU A 147 9.43 -6.45 4.91
CA LEU A 147 8.21 -5.68 5.21
C LEU A 147 8.26 -4.96 6.57
N LEU A 148 8.83 -5.59 7.59
CA LEU A 148 8.87 -5.01 8.94
C LEU A 148 9.99 -3.99 9.12
N SER A 149 11.03 -3.98 8.27
CA SER A 149 12.06 -2.94 8.31
C SER A 149 11.52 -1.56 7.88
N VAL A 150 10.39 -1.55 7.16
CA VAL A 150 9.65 -0.36 6.72
C VAL A 150 8.27 -0.24 7.37
N ALA A 151 8.06 -0.90 8.52
CA ALA A 151 6.76 -0.90 9.19
C ALA A 151 6.28 0.53 9.55
N PRO A 152 5.03 0.90 9.22
CA PRO A 152 4.49 2.19 9.62
C PRO A 152 4.41 2.33 11.14
N LYS A 153 4.54 3.57 11.63
CA LYS A 153 4.45 3.88 13.06
C LYS A 153 3.15 3.35 13.67
N GLY A 154 3.27 2.59 14.76
CA GLY A 154 2.12 2.03 15.50
C GLY A 154 1.54 0.74 14.92
N LEU A 155 2.13 0.16 13.86
CA LEU A 155 1.64 -1.05 13.21
C LEU A 155 2.72 -2.14 13.18
N PRO A 156 2.92 -2.87 14.30
CA PRO A 156 3.97 -3.88 14.40
C PRO A 156 3.58 -5.25 13.81
N GLN A 157 2.34 -5.40 13.33
CA GLN A 157 1.80 -6.66 12.82
C GLN A 157 1.79 -6.67 11.29
N VAL A 158 2.05 -7.84 10.68
CA VAL A 158 2.02 -8.04 9.24
C VAL A 158 1.31 -9.35 8.89
N ILE A 159 0.47 -9.32 7.87
CA ILE A 159 -0.09 -10.50 7.20
C ILE A 159 0.21 -10.33 5.71
N THR A 160 0.78 -11.35 5.08
CA THR A 160 1.15 -11.32 3.66
C THR A 160 0.00 -11.78 2.78
N MET A 161 -0.21 -11.11 1.65
CA MET A 161 -1.19 -11.44 0.62
C MET A 161 -0.53 -11.38 -0.76
N SER A 162 -1.14 -12.01 -1.77
CA SER A 162 -0.52 -12.13 -3.10
C SER A 162 -0.74 -10.94 -4.02
N CYS A 163 -1.76 -10.09 -3.79
CA CYS A 163 -2.04 -8.90 -4.59
C CYS A 163 -2.79 -7.83 -3.78
N GLY A 164 -2.94 -6.62 -4.33
CA GLY A 164 -3.65 -5.53 -3.68
C GLY A 164 -5.13 -5.84 -3.38
N SER A 165 -5.84 -6.50 -4.31
CA SER A 165 -7.26 -6.83 -4.08
C SER A 165 -7.46 -7.77 -2.89
N CYS A 166 -6.69 -8.85 -2.76
CA CYS A 166 -6.84 -9.73 -1.58
C CYS A 166 -6.26 -9.12 -0.30
N SER A 167 -5.35 -8.15 -0.40
CA SER A 167 -4.91 -7.31 0.71
C SER A 167 -6.09 -6.50 1.26
N ASN A 168 -6.78 -5.74 0.40
CA ASN A 168 -7.94 -4.93 0.76
C ASN A 168 -9.12 -5.77 1.27
N GLU A 169 -9.50 -6.87 0.60
CA GLU A 169 -10.57 -7.76 1.06
C GLU A 169 -10.32 -8.31 2.48
N ASN A 170 -9.09 -8.77 2.76
CA ASN A 170 -8.77 -9.30 4.08
C ASN A 170 -8.67 -8.20 5.13
N ALA A 171 -8.25 -7.00 4.74
CA ALA A 171 -8.23 -5.86 5.63
C ALA A 171 -9.66 -5.40 5.98
N PHE A 172 -10.62 -5.44 5.03
CA PHE A 172 -12.05 -5.25 5.32
C PHE A 172 -12.57 -6.28 6.31
N LYS A 173 -12.29 -7.57 6.08
CA LYS A 173 -12.68 -8.63 7.01
C LYS A 173 -12.09 -8.41 8.41
N ALA A 174 -10.82 -8.05 8.51
CA ALA A 174 -10.17 -7.76 9.80
C ALA A 174 -10.86 -6.58 10.51
N ILE A 175 -11.22 -5.52 9.78
CA ILE A 175 -11.98 -4.38 10.31
C ILE A 175 -13.36 -4.82 10.80
N PHE A 176 -14.10 -5.60 10.03
CA PHE A 176 -15.43 -6.09 10.42
C PHE A 176 -15.36 -7.01 11.64
N MET A 177 -14.41 -7.94 11.68
CA MET A 177 -14.17 -8.82 12.82
C MET A 177 -13.80 -8.03 14.08
N TRP A 178 -12.91 -7.05 13.94
CA TRP A 178 -12.52 -6.16 15.03
C TRP A 178 -13.71 -5.34 15.54
N TYR A 179 -14.54 -4.81 14.64
CA TYR A 179 -15.74 -4.05 15.00
C TYR A 179 -16.77 -4.95 15.72
N ARG A 180 -17.02 -6.18 15.22
CA ARG A 180 -17.85 -7.18 15.93
C ARG A 180 -17.29 -7.54 17.29
N SER A 181 -15.98 -7.73 17.40
CA SER A 181 -15.33 -8.02 18.68
C SER A 181 -15.56 -6.88 19.69
N LYS A 182 -15.52 -5.62 19.24
CA LYS A 182 -15.84 -4.47 20.08
C LYS A 182 -17.29 -4.44 20.55
N GLU A 183 -18.25 -4.69 19.65
CA GLU A 183 -19.68 -4.73 20.03
C GLU A 183 -20.00 -5.90 20.95
N ARG A 184 -19.41 -7.07 20.69
CA ARG A 184 -19.61 -8.28 21.49
C ARG A 184 -18.91 -8.19 22.85
N GLY A 185 -17.82 -7.43 22.96
CA GLY A 185 -17.01 -7.33 24.17
C GLY A 185 -16.37 -8.67 24.52
N HIS A 186 -16.47 -9.07 25.80
CA HIS A 186 -15.98 -10.37 26.29
C HIS A 186 -17.00 -11.51 26.15
N ASN A 187 -18.13 -11.27 25.50
CA ASN A 187 -19.15 -12.32 25.32
C ASN A 187 -18.71 -13.34 24.25
N ASN A 188 -19.15 -14.59 24.44
CA ASN A 188 -18.95 -15.64 23.45
C ASN A 188 -19.82 -15.40 22.21
N VAL A 189 -19.39 -15.96 21.08
CA VAL A 189 -20.20 -16.00 19.84
C VAL A 189 -21.47 -16.80 20.14
N THR A 190 -22.62 -16.27 19.73
CA THR A 190 -23.90 -16.94 20.01
C THR A 190 -24.16 -18.08 19.03
N LYS A 191 -25.01 -19.04 19.43
CA LYS A 191 -25.46 -20.12 18.52
C LYS A 191 -26.15 -19.55 17.28
N GLU A 192 -26.98 -18.53 17.45
CA GLU A 192 -27.65 -17.84 16.35
C GLU A 192 -26.65 -17.19 15.39
N GLU A 193 -25.58 -16.55 15.88
CA GLU A 193 -24.51 -16.01 15.03
C GLU A 193 -23.81 -17.12 14.23
N LEU A 194 -23.54 -18.27 14.83
CA LEU A 194 -22.90 -19.41 14.16
C LEU A 194 -23.80 -20.05 13.10
N GLU A 195 -25.10 -20.16 13.36
CA GLU A 195 -26.06 -20.77 12.44
C GLU A 195 -26.39 -19.84 11.27
N SER A 196 -26.67 -18.56 11.56
CA SER A 196 -27.03 -17.57 10.54
C SER A 196 -25.88 -17.21 9.61
N CYS A 197 -24.62 -17.22 10.07
CA CYS A 197 -23.48 -16.89 9.20
C CYS A 197 -23.28 -17.91 8.07
N MET A 198 -23.62 -19.18 8.31
CA MET A 198 -23.49 -20.25 7.32
C MET A 198 -24.48 -20.14 6.15
N ILE A 199 -25.51 -19.31 6.31
CA ILE A 199 -26.57 -19.07 5.30
C ILE A 199 -26.64 -17.60 4.89
N ASN A 200 -25.58 -16.82 5.11
CA ASN A 200 -25.46 -15.42 4.73
C ASN A 200 -26.51 -14.48 5.36
N GLN A 201 -26.94 -14.75 6.60
CA GLN A 201 -27.96 -13.96 7.31
C GLN A 201 -27.42 -13.30 8.58
N PRO A 202 -28.01 -12.16 9.02
CA PRO A 202 -27.79 -11.63 10.36
C PRO A 202 -28.31 -12.59 11.45
N PRO A 203 -27.78 -12.53 12.68
CA PRO A 203 -26.69 -11.66 13.15
C PRO A 203 -25.28 -12.14 12.78
N GLY A 204 -25.13 -13.37 12.26
CA GLY A 204 -23.85 -13.96 11.90
C GLY A 204 -23.12 -13.24 10.77
N CYS A 205 -23.87 -12.75 9.78
CA CYS A 205 -23.40 -11.83 8.74
C CYS A 205 -23.93 -10.41 9.03
N PRO A 206 -23.15 -9.53 9.68
CA PRO A 206 -23.58 -8.17 9.99
C PRO A 206 -23.69 -7.32 8.72
N ASP A 207 -24.67 -6.41 8.69
CA ASP A 207 -24.84 -5.44 7.60
C ASP A 207 -23.94 -4.20 7.81
N TYR A 208 -22.64 -4.42 7.94
CA TYR A 208 -21.66 -3.34 8.07
C TYR A 208 -21.24 -2.75 6.73
N ALA A 209 -20.66 -1.56 6.79
CA ALA A 209 -20.19 -0.83 5.63
C ALA A 209 -18.74 -0.37 5.75
N MET A 210 -18.06 -0.30 4.61
CA MET A 210 -16.85 0.50 4.44
C MET A 210 -17.20 1.81 3.76
N LEU A 211 -16.71 2.94 4.27
CA LEU A 211 -16.80 4.22 3.56
C LEU A 211 -15.63 4.34 2.58
N SER A 212 -15.93 4.76 1.36
CA SER A 212 -14.95 4.96 0.28
C SER A 212 -15.17 6.33 -0.39
N PHE A 213 -14.29 6.71 -1.31
CA PHE A 213 -14.30 8.02 -1.96
C PHE A 213 -14.54 7.91 -3.46
N MET A 214 -15.34 8.83 -4.02
CA MET A 214 -15.48 9.00 -5.47
C MET A 214 -14.10 9.18 -6.11
N GLY A 215 -13.86 8.56 -7.26
CA GLY A 215 -12.55 8.51 -7.91
C GLY A 215 -11.63 7.38 -7.41
N GLY A 216 -11.91 6.77 -6.26
CA GLY A 216 -10.98 5.79 -5.67
C GLY A 216 -10.87 4.47 -6.46
N PHE A 217 -9.72 3.78 -6.35
CA PHE A 217 -9.53 2.43 -6.90
C PHE A 217 -8.85 1.50 -5.90
N HIS A 218 -9.55 0.43 -5.52
CA HIS A 218 -9.10 -0.50 -4.46
C HIS A 218 -9.07 -1.96 -4.92
N GLY A 219 -9.36 -2.22 -6.20
CA GLY A 219 -9.33 -3.55 -6.81
C GLY A 219 -10.66 -3.92 -7.49
N ARG A 220 -10.70 -5.15 -8.02
CA ARG A 220 -11.81 -5.60 -8.88
C ARG A 220 -12.56 -6.84 -8.35
N THR A 221 -12.13 -7.43 -7.23
CA THR A 221 -12.96 -8.40 -6.50
C THR A 221 -14.18 -7.69 -5.90
N MET A 222 -15.28 -8.39 -5.65
CA MET A 222 -16.58 -7.74 -5.36
C MET A 222 -16.55 -6.76 -4.17
N GLY A 223 -15.85 -7.06 -3.07
CA GLY A 223 -15.72 -6.15 -1.93
C GLY A 223 -14.86 -4.93 -2.25
N CYS A 224 -13.73 -5.14 -2.92
CA CYS A 224 -12.89 -4.06 -3.45
C CYS A 224 -13.61 -3.19 -4.49
N LEU A 225 -14.45 -3.79 -5.33
CA LEU A 225 -15.18 -3.09 -6.38
C LEU A 225 -16.31 -2.23 -5.81
N ALA A 226 -16.92 -2.65 -4.69
CA ALA A 226 -17.89 -1.82 -3.96
C ALA A 226 -17.27 -0.52 -3.42
N THR A 227 -15.96 -0.52 -3.17
CA THR A 227 -15.21 0.66 -2.70
C THR A 227 -14.44 1.38 -3.82
N THR A 228 -14.43 0.84 -5.04
CA THR A 228 -13.83 1.46 -6.23
C THR A 228 -14.86 2.31 -6.96
N HIS A 229 -14.51 3.53 -7.36
CA HIS A 229 -15.35 4.50 -8.07
C HIS A 229 -14.57 5.29 -9.13
N SER A 230 -13.69 4.60 -9.86
CA SER A 230 -12.77 5.18 -10.86
C SER A 230 -13.43 5.43 -12.22
N LYS A 231 -13.86 4.36 -12.91
CA LYS A 231 -14.40 4.41 -14.29
C LYS A 231 -15.64 3.52 -14.39
N ALA A 232 -16.64 3.94 -15.17
CA ALA A 232 -17.90 3.21 -15.32
C ALA A 232 -17.69 1.78 -15.84
N ILE A 233 -16.77 1.59 -16.81
CA ILE A 233 -16.44 0.29 -17.40
C ILE A 233 -15.87 -0.72 -16.39
N HIS A 234 -15.37 -0.25 -15.24
CA HIS A 234 -14.92 -1.14 -14.16
C HIS A 234 -16.08 -1.71 -13.34
N LYS A 235 -17.24 -1.04 -13.33
CA LYS A 235 -18.36 -1.32 -12.40
C LYS A 235 -19.64 -1.81 -13.06
N LEU A 236 -19.86 -1.44 -14.32
CA LEU A 236 -21.06 -1.77 -15.05
C LEU A 236 -21.33 -3.29 -15.01
N ASP A 237 -22.58 -3.68 -14.85
CA ASP A 237 -23.07 -5.06 -14.82
C ASP A 237 -22.61 -5.95 -13.65
N ILE A 238 -21.91 -5.39 -12.65
CA ILE A 238 -21.45 -6.14 -11.47
C ILE A 238 -22.28 -5.76 -10.23
N PRO A 239 -22.91 -6.72 -9.52
CA PRO A 239 -23.59 -6.46 -8.25
C PRO A 239 -22.67 -5.77 -7.24
N SER A 240 -23.24 -4.87 -6.44
CA SER A 240 -22.48 -4.07 -5.49
C SER A 240 -23.16 -3.98 -4.12
N LEU A 241 -22.44 -3.40 -3.16
CA LEU A 241 -22.90 -3.20 -1.79
C LEU A 241 -23.35 -1.74 -1.63
N ASP A 242 -24.51 -1.53 -1.01
CA ASP A 242 -24.96 -0.19 -0.62
C ASP A 242 -24.14 0.28 0.60
N TRP A 243 -22.97 0.83 0.29
CA TRP A 243 -21.98 1.40 1.20
C TRP A 243 -21.79 2.91 0.91
N PRO A 244 -21.41 3.74 1.90
CA PRO A 244 -21.26 5.17 1.70
C PRO A 244 -20.09 5.52 0.78
N ILE A 245 -20.34 6.49 -0.10
CA ILE A 245 -19.36 7.03 -1.05
C ILE A 245 -19.28 8.54 -0.80
N ALA A 246 -18.17 9.00 -0.26
CA ALA A 246 -17.89 10.41 -0.01
C ALA A 246 -17.23 11.07 -1.25
N PRO A 247 -17.35 12.39 -1.44
CA PRO A 247 -16.56 13.08 -2.45
C PRO A 247 -15.08 13.15 -2.02
N PHE A 248 -14.16 12.94 -2.97
CA PHE A 248 -12.75 13.31 -2.81
C PHE A 248 -12.54 14.77 -3.27
N PRO A 249 -11.71 15.59 -2.60
CA PRO A 249 -11.51 16.99 -2.96
C PRO A 249 -11.00 17.16 -4.39
N ARG A 250 -11.61 18.08 -5.15
CA ARG A 250 -11.12 18.46 -6.48
C ARG A 250 -10.44 19.83 -6.42
N LEU A 251 -9.13 19.81 -6.21
CA LEU A 251 -8.33 21.03 -6.12
C LEU A 251 -8.30 21.80 -7.45
N LYS A 252 -8.31 23.13 -7.35
CA LYS A 252 -8.05 24.06 -8.45
C LYS A 252 -6.56 24.41 -8.47
N TYR A 253 -6.04 24.61 -9.68
CA TYR A 253 -4.64 24.89 -9.97
C TYR A 253 -4.52 26.18 -10.80
N PRO A 254 -3.43 26.97 -10.66
CA PRO A 254 -2.29 26.78 -9.75
C PRO A 254 -2.68 26.88 -8.26
N LEU A 255 -2.02 26.12 -7.38
CA LEU A 255 -2.48 25.97 -5.98
C LEU A 255 -2.46 27.29 -5.20
N GLU A 256 -1.51 28.16 -5.54
CA GLU A 256 -1.26 29.45 -4.88
C GLU A 256 -2.41 30.44 -5.13
N ASP A 257 -3.09 30.31 -6.27
CA ASP A 257 -4.19 31.20 -6.66
C ASP A 257 -5.53 30.79 -6.04
N PHE A 258 -5.66 29.54 -5.59
CA PHE A 258 -6.93 28.95 -5.14
C PHE A 258 -6.89 28.44 -3.70
N VAL A 259 -6.04 29.01 -2.85
CA VAL A 259 -5.85 28.55 -1.45
C VAL A 259 -7.18 28.49 -0.68
N LYS A 260 -8.04 29.50 -0.80
CA LYS A 260 -9.31 29.57 -0.07
C LYS A 260 -10.33 28.57 -0.61
N GLU A 261 -10.46 28.49 -1.93
CA GLU A 261 -11.38 27.60 -2.62
C GLU A 261 -11.02 26.13 -2.33
N ASN A 262 -9.73 25.80 -2.34
CA ASN A 262 -9.24 24.46 -2.03
C ASN A 262 -9.48 24.09 -0.57
N GLN A 263 -9.24 25.01 0.38
CA GLN A 263 -9.57 24.79 1.79
C GLN A 263 -11.08 24.59 2.02
N GLN A 264 -11.93 25.34 1.32
CA GLN A 264 -13.38 25.20 1.39
C GLN A 264 -13.86 23.86 0.81
N GLU A 265 -13.29 23.44 -0.33
CA GLU A 265 -13.61 22.15 -0.94
C GLU A 265 -13.21 20.97 -0.05
N GLU A 266 -12.01 20.99 0.52
CA GLU A 266 -11.56 19.97 1.47
C GLU A 266 -12.45 19.93 2.73
N ALA A 267 -12.84 21.10 3.26
CA ALA A 267 -13.74 21.18 4.41
C ALA A 267 -15.12 20.60 4.10
N ARG A 268 -15.71 20.94 2.94
CA ARG A 268 -16.99 20.38 2.48
C ARG A 268 -16.93 18.85 2.37
N CYS A 269 -15.87 18.32 1.77
CA CYS A 269 -15.68 16.87 1.67
C CYS A 269 -15.61 16.19 3.05
N LEU A 270 -14.92 16.79 4.03
CA LEU A 270 -14.82 16.26 5.39
C LEU A 270 -16.17 16.29 6.13
N GLU A 271 -16.96 17.35 5.95
CA GLU A 271 -18.33 17.43 6.50
C GLU A 271 -19.22 16.33 5.94
N GLU A 272 -19.18 16.09 4.62
CA GLU A 272 -19.96 15.02 3.98
C GLU A 272 -19.56 13.61 4.45
N VAL A 273 -18.27 13.40 4.79
CA VAL A 273 -17.83 12.15 5.43
C VAL A 273 -18.51 11.96 6.78
N GLU A 274 -18.52 12.97 7.66
CA GLU A 274 -19.20 12.86 8.97
C GLU A 274 -20.71 12.58 8.78
N ASP A 275 -21.36 13.31 7.87
CA ASP A 275 -22.79 13.15 7.56
C ASP A 275 -23.14 11.75 7.05
N LEU A 276 -22.32 11.19 6.14
CA LEU A 276 -22.49 9.83 5.63
C LEU A 276 -22.39 8.80 6.74
N ILE A 277 -21.43 8.93 7.66
CA ILE A 277 -21.30 7.99 8.78
C ILE A 277 -22.54 8.03 9.69
N VAL A 278 -23.03 9.23 10.01
CA VAL A 278 -24.26 9.39 10.81
C VAL A 278 -25.48 8.82 10.08
N LYS A 279 -25.61 9.11 8.78
CA LYS A 279 -26.70 8.62 7.92
C LYS A 279 -26.73 7.09 7.86
N TYR A 280 -25.59 6.45 7.62
CA TYR A 280 -25.49 4.99 7.51
C TYR A 280 -25.72 4.29 8.85
N ARG A 281 -25.28 4.90 9.97
CA ARG A 281 -25.63 4.42 11.31
C ARG A 281 -27.15 4.42 11.54
N LYS A 282 -27.86 5.48 11.14
CA LYS A 282 -29.34 5.55 11.23
C LYS A 282 -30.03 4.49 10.36
N LYS A 283 -29.42 4.10 9.23
CA LYS A 283 -29.87 3.00 8.38
C LYS A 283 -29.59 1.59 8.95
N LYS A 284 -29.03 1.49 10.16
CA LYS A 284 -28.51 0.24 10.76
C LYS A 284 -27.38 -0.41 9.95
N LYS A 285 -26.74 0.35 9.07
CA LYS A 285 -25.56 -0.05 8.29
C LYS A 285 -24.32 0.63 8.82
N ILE A 286 -23.76 0.08 9.90
CA ILE A 286 -22.69 0.77 10.62
C ILE A 286 -21.42 0.84 9.75
N VAL A 287 -20.86 2.04 9.59
CA VAL A 287 -19.55 2.24 8.96
C VAL A 287 -18.47 1.73 9.92
N ALA A 288 -17.90 0.57 9.61
CA ALA A 288 -16.88 -0.07 10.43
C ALA A 288 -15.47 0.46 10.13
N GLY A 289 -15.24 0.97 8.91
CA GLY A 289 -13.97 1.53 8.48
C GLY A 289 -14.09 2.50 7.31
N ILE A 290 -12.99 3.20 7.05
CA ILE A 290 -12.81 4.12 5.92
C ILE A 290 -11.59 3.64 5.13
N ILE A 291 -11.72 3.54 3.80
CA ILE A 291 -10.60 3.28 2.88
C ILE A 291 -10.37 4.52 2.01
N ILE A 292 -9.09 4.89 1.84
CA ILE A 292 -8.69 6.05 1.04
C ILE A 292 -7.24 5.92 0.53
N GLU A 293 -7.00 6.35 -0.71
CA GLU A 293 -5.68 6.56 -1.28
C GLU A 293 -5.11 7.94 -0.87
N PRO A 294 -3.82 8.04 -0.48
CA PRO A 294 -3.19 9.35 -0.24
C PRO A 294 -3.15 10.25 -1.50
N ILE A 295 -3.07 9.63 -2.68
CA ILE A 295 -3.24 10.28 -3.98
C ILE A 295 -4.03 9.27 -4.81
N GLN A 296 -5.23 9.65 -5.29
CA GLN A 296 -6.04 8.72 -6.08
C GLN A 296 -5.41 8.51 -7.44
N SER A 297 -5.19 7.25 -7.80
CA SER A 297 -4.46 6.87 -9.01
C SER A 297 -5.38 6.80 -10.23
N GLU A 298 -6.03 5.65 -10.44
CA GLU A 298 -6.93 5.37 -11.56
C GLU A 298 -8.09 6.36 -11.74
N GLY A 299 -8.44 7.08 -10.67
CA GLY A 299 -9.43 8.16 -10.66
C GLY A 299 -8.98 9.49 -11.28
N GLY A 300 -7.70 9.59 -11.67
CA GLY A 300 -7.15 10.76 -12.35
C GLY A 300 -6.19 11.60 -11.52
N ASP A 301 -5.26 10.97 -10.79
CA ASP A 301 -4.19 11.65 -10.02
C ASP A 301 -4.74 12.78 -9.13
N ASN A 302 -5.79 12.48 -8.36
CA ASN A 302 -6.41 13.47 -7.50
C ASN A 302 -5.63 13.60 -6.19
N HIS A 303 -5.10 14.79 -5.94
CA HIS A 303 -4.39 15.15 -4.71
C HIS A 303 -5.31 15.85 -3.70
N ALA A 304 -4.94 15.77 -2.43
CA ALA A 304 -5.47 16.59 -1.35
C ALA A 304 -4.32 17.01 -0.42
N SER A 305 -4.54 18.05 0.38
CA SER A 305 -3.55 18.52 1.34
C SER A 305 -3.29 17.50 2.45
N ASP A 306 -2.10 17.52 3.04
CA ASP A 306 -1.83 16.71 4.23
C ASP A 306 -2.80 17.03 5.39
N ASP A 307 -3.34 18.26 5.43
CA ASP A 307 -4.28 18.70 6.44
C ASP A 307 -5.63 17.99 6.32
N PHE A 308 -6.11 17.81 5.09
CA PHE A 308 -7.28 16.99 4.79
C PHE A 308 -7.13 15.57 5.36
N PHE A 309 -6.00 14.90 5.11
CA PHE A 309 -5.78 13.54 5.62
C PHE A 309 -5.66 13.47 7.14
N ARG A 310 -5.06 14.47 7.80
CA ARG A 310 -5.00 14.55 9.27
C ARG A 310 -6.40 14.73 9.87
N LYS A 311 -7.21 15.63 9.31
CA LYS A 311 -8.60 15.84 9.75
C LYS A 311 -9.47 14.60 9.51
N LEU A 312 -9.33 13.96 8.36
CA LEU A 312 -10.03 12.70 8.06
C LEU A 312 -9.64 11.59 9.06
N ARG A 313 -8.36 11.50 9.41
CA ARG A 313 -7.88 10.58 10.46
C ARG A 313 -8.56 10.83 11.81
N ASP A 314 -8.76 12.09 12.17
CA ASP A 314 -9.41 12.49 13.41
C ASP A 314 -10.92 12.20 13.38
N ILE A 315 -11.61 12.45 12.26
CA ILE A 315 -12.99 12.03 12.03
C ILE A 315 -13.13 10.52 12.23
N ALA A 316 -12.26 9.74 11.58
CA ALA A 316 -12.28 8.29 11.69
C ALA A 316 -12.13 7.86 13.16
N ARG A 317 -11.21 8.46 13.93
CA ARG A 317 -11.03 8.15 15.36
C ARG A 317 -12.25 8.55 16.22
N LYS A 318 -12.87 9.69 15.92
CA LYS A 318 -13.98 10.27 16.69
C LYS A 318 -15.29 9.51 16.49
N VAL A 319 -15.67 9.28 15.22
CA VAL A 319 -17.00 8.79 14.87
C VAL A 319 -17.07 7.26 14.89
N ILE A 320 -16.03 6.62 14.37
CA ILE A 320 -15.77 5.22 14.63
C ILE A 320 -15.01 5.25 15.96
N LYS A 321 -15.75 5.39 17.07
CA LYS A 321 -15.31 5.69 18.46
C LYS A 321 -14.21 4.78 19.04
N TYR A 322 -13.66 3.89 18.22
CA TYR A 322 -12.66 2.90 18.52
C TYR A 322 -11.60 2.74 17.40
N PHE A 323 -11.61 3.53 16.32
CA PHE A 323 -10.73 3.35 15.15
C PHE A 323 -9.27 3.66 15.46
N THR A 324 -8.55 2.63 15.90
CA THR A 324 -7.12 2.53 15.69
C THR A 324 -6.91 2.50 14.17
N VAL A 325 -6.22 3.49 13.59
CA VAL A 325 -5.79 3.39 12.19
C VAL A 325 -4.79 2.27 12.14
N HIS A 326 -5.30 1.11 11.79
CA HIS A 326 -4.60 0.26 10.85
C HIS A 326 -4.65 1.02 9.53
N SER A 327 -3.49 1.40 9.02
CA SER A 327 -3.34 2.11 7.76
C SER A 327 -3.89 1.24 6.63
N LEU A 328 -5.17 1.39 6.35
CA LEU A 328 -5.72 1.37 4.99
C LEU A 328 -6.02 2.81 4.53
N VAL A 329 -5.49 3.81 5.23
CA VAL A 329 -4.97 4.98 4.50
C VAL A 329 -3.73 4.43 3.84
N ALA A 330 -3.80 4.19 2.53
CA ALA A 330 -2.78 3.54 1.71
C ALA A 330 -1.47 4.36 1.65
N LYS A 331 -0.84 4.67 2.77
CA LYS A 331 0.49 5.30 2.80
C LYS A 331 1.56 4.42 2.13
N HIS A 332 1.25 3.17 1.80
CA HIS A 332 2.16 2.19 1.20
C HIS A 332 1.53 1.28 0.13
N GLU A 333 0.32 1.58 -0.39
CA GLU A 333 -0.18 0.91 -1.62
C GLU A 333 0.18 1.70 -2.90
N ILE A 334 1.12 2.63 -2.80
CA ILE A 334 1.82 3.26 -3.94
C ILE A 334 3.00 2.36 -4.43
N ILE A 335 2.86 1.03 -4.33
CA ILE A 335 3.79 0.09 -4.96
C ILE A 335 3.10 -0.73 -6.06
N CYS A 336 1.79 -0.54 -6.28
CA CYS A 336 1.07 -1.22 -7.37
C CYS A 336 0.10 -0.34 -8.17
N SER A 337 0.01 0.98 -7.91
CA SER A 337 -0.99 1.78 -8.63
C SER A 337 -0.67 3.20 -9.08
N CYS A 338 0.32 3.96 -8.59
CA CYS A 338 0.78 5.19 -9.27
C CYS A 338 1.98 5.86 -8.56
N LEU A 339 3.17 5.74 -9.13
CA LEU A 339 4.07 6.88 -9.27
C LEU A 339 3.95 7.36 -10.72
N GLN A 340 3.06 8.32 -10.98
CA GLN A 340 3.14 9.14 -12.19
C GLN A 340 3.93 10.42 -11.87
N ILE A 341 4.78 10.79 -12.82
CA ILE A 341 5.92 11.68 -12.67
C ILE A 341 5.48 13.15 -12.66
N LEU A 342 5.99 13.91 -11.68
CA LEU A 342 5.94 15.38 -11.67
C LEU A 342 6.69 15.95 -12.89
N PRO A 343 6.21 17.03 -13.54
CA PRO A 343 6.98 17.71 -14.56
C PRO A 343 8.20 18.39 -13.91
N LEU A 344 9.41 17.94 -14.25
CA LEU A 344 10.64 18.63 -13.88
C LEU A 344 10.75 19.96 -14.64
N PRO A 345 11.10 21.09 -14.00
CA PRO A 345 11.42 22.33 -14.70
C PRO A 345 12.78 22.21 -15.43
N PRO A 346 13.02 23.01 -16.48
CA PRO A 346 14.16 22.82 -17.36
C PRO A 346 15.45 23.31 -16.72
N LEU A 347 16.49 22.46 -16.86
CA LEU A 347 17.91 22.75 -16.72
C LEU A 347 18.36 23.18 -15.30
N TRP A 348 19.23 22.37 -14.69
CA TRP A 348 20.59 22.72 -14.30
C TRP A 348 21.30 21.44 -13.81
N SER A 349 22.43 21.13 -14.45
CA SER A 349 23.52 20.20 -14.08
C SER A 349 23.23 19.00 -13.15
N PHE A 350 23.40 17.80 -13.71
CA PHE A 350 23.60 16.53 -13.03
C PHE A 350 24.59 16.62 -11.85
N THR A 351 24.13 16.41 -10.62
CA THR A 351 24.90 15.80 -9.52
C THR A 351 23.93 15.44 -8.38
N SER A 352 23.79 14.14 -8.13
CA SER A 352 23.46 13.53 -6.82
C SER A 352 22.52 14.30 -5.87
N LEU A 353 21.20 14.11 -6.00
CA LEU A 353 20.25 14.47 -4.94
C LEU A 353 18.96 13.65 -5.08
N LEU A 354 18.94 12.46 -4.48
CA LEU A 354 17.71 11.75 -4.14
C LEU A 354 17.90 11.17 -2.73
N ILE A 355 16.92 11.47 -1.87
CA ILE A 355 16.77 11.03 -0.47
C ILE A 355 17.57 11.86 0.55
N SER A 356 17.29 13.16 0.62
CA SER A 356 17.51 13.95 1.84
C SER A 356 16.48 15.07 1.94
N SER A 357 15.31 14.82 2.52
CA SER A 357 14.49 15.85 3.22
C SER A 357 13.10 15.34 3.60
N TRP A 358 12.97 14.49 4.62
CA TRP A 358 11.72 14.41 5.41
C TRP A 358 12.04 14.15 6.89
N ASP A 359 12.89 15.01 7.44
CA ASP A 359 13.02 15.21 8.88
C ASP A 359 12.15 16.42 9.25
N SER A 360 11.08 16.22 10.01
CA SER A 360 10.41 17.29 10.76
C SER A 360 9.58 16.75 11.93
N TYR A 361 10.20 16.90 13.10
CA TYR A 361 9.68 17.16 14.44
C TYR A 361 8.92 16.09 15.26
N VAL A 362 9.68 15.67 16.28
CA VAL A 362 9.35 15.01 17.55
C VAL A 362 8.45 15.90 18.41
N HIS A 363 7.42 15.34 19.06
CA HIS A 363 7.14 15.60 20.47
C HIS A 363 6.36 14.43 21.13
N VAL A 364 6.83 14.12 22.33
CA VAL A 364 6.49 13.02 23.25
C VAL A 364 5.21 13.34 24.01
N LEU A 365 4.33 12.35 24.23
CA LEU A 365 3.66 12.15 25.53
C LEU A 365 3.39 10.65 25.75
N ARG A 366 3.91 10.17 26.89
CA ARG A 366 3.75 8.82 27.44
C ARG A 366 2.30 8.61 27.90
N TYR A 367 1.81 7.38 27.81
CA TYR A 367 1.16 6.66 28.92
C TYR A 367 1.45 5.17 28.81
#